data_AF-A0A8C6W0G6-F1
#
_entry.id   AF-A0A8C6W0G6-F1
#
_cell.length_a   1.000
_cell.length_b   1.000
_cell.length_c   1.000
_cell.angle_alpha   90.00
_cell.angle_beta   90.00
_cell.angle_gamma   90.00
#
_symmetry.space_group_name_H-M   'P 1'
#
loop_
_entity.id
_entity.type
_entity.pdbx_description
1 polymer ?
#
loop_
_entity_poly.entity_id
_entity_poly.type
_entity_poly.pdbx_seq_one_letter_code
_entity_poly.pdbx_strand_id
1 'polypeptide(L)'
;LLCYNFATARVLRWSLAGTTIGWTYHYSNVTLNWSDARKWCQANFTDMVVIQSQRENDYVVSLLPNRTQSPYYWIGITKTHLSKTWTWIGNNSTWIGTRSWARNEPNNNRSNEFCVEIYVKSGPDRGKWNDEKCGVFPAAQCNASSCERGRCVETINHSACLCEPGFIGNRCQTAKECPPLSPPENGYLKCSEGSSKFNTTCQFKCHPGFLLTGSSAVTCSPSGVWSALRPVCATVKCPPLSLPDDGNVTCSDEGLIFNSTCRFKCSSGFLMTGSFAVTCGATGIWSGPRPICASTDVKTSIN
;
A
#
# COMPACT_ATOMS: atom_id res chain seq x y z
N LEU A 1 8.95 27.73 -23.97
CA LEU A 1 9.31 26.49 -23.23
C LEU A 1 9.36 25.29 -24.18
N LEU A 2 10.14 24.24 -23.84
CA LEU A 2 10.29 23.02 -24.64
C LEU A 2 9.82 21.78 -23.87
N CYS A 3 8.94 21.00 -24.48
CA CYS A 3 8.43 19.74 -23.95
C CYS A 3 8.84 18.57 -24.86
N TYR A 4 8.79 17.36 -24.31
CA TYR A 4 8.89 16.14 -25.10
C TYR A 4 7.72 15.20 -24.82
N ASN A 5 7.49 14.29 -25.75
CA ASN A 5 6.65 13.12 -25.56
C ASN A 5 7.48 11.85 -25.71
N PHE A 6 7.20 10.87 -24.85
CA PHE A 6 7.70 9.52 -25.00
C PHE A 6 6.75 8.73 -25.89
N ALA A 7 7.15 8.45 -27.14
CA ALA A 7 6.37 7.62 -28.06
C ALA A 7 7.02 6.24 -28.20
N THR A 8 6.29 5.20 -27.80
CA THR A 8 6.62 3.81 -28.13
C THR A 8 5.96 3.44 -29.46
N ALA A 9 6.74 3.43 -30.54
CA ALA A 9 6.26 2.89 -31.82
C ALA A 9 6.67 1.42 -31.92
N ARG A 10 5.68 0.52 -32.06
CA ARG A 10 5.93 -0.87 -32.47
C ARG A 10 6.10 -0.91 -33.98
N VAL A 11 7.33 -1.14 -34.45
CA VAL A 11 7.57 -1.40 -35.86
C VAL A 11 7.32 -2.89 -36.12
N LEU A 12 6.19 -3.23 -36.73
CA LEU A 12 5.95 -4.57 -37.28
C LEU A 12 6.71 -4.68 -38.61
N ARG A 13 8.01 -5.00 -38.56
CA ARG A 13 8.70 -5.58 -39.72
C ARG A 13 8.73 -7.09 -39.58
N TRP A 14 8.50 -7.75 -40.70
CA TRP A 14 8.49 -9.20 -40.80
C TRP A 14 9.85 -9.70 -40.31
N SER A 15 9.79 -10.44 -39.20
CA SER A 15 10.83 -11.19 -38.50
C SER A 15 11.57 -10.60 -37.27
N LEU A 16 11.42 -9.33 -36.87
CA LEU A 16 11.82 -8.88 -35.51
C LEU A 16 10.99 -7.66 -35.06
N ALA A 17 10.29 -7.78 -33.92
CA ALA A 17 9.61 -6.66 -33.29
C ALA A 17 10.64 -5.74 -32.60
N GLY A 18 11.15 -4.75 -33.32
CA GLY A 18 11.93 -3.67 -32.73
C GLY A 18 11.00 -2.59 -32.19
N THR A 19 11.02 -2.34 -30.88
CA THR A 19 10.46 -1.10 -30.31
C THR A 19 11.46 0.03 -30.56
N THR A 20 11.13 0.93 -31.49
CA THR A 20 11.85 2.19 -31.62
C THR A 20 11.31 3.16 -30.57
N ILE A 21 12.12 3.51 -29.58
CA ILE A 21 11.83 4.59 -28.64
C ILE A 21 12.12 5.89 -29.37
N GLY A 22 11.07 6.63 -29.73
CA GLY A 22 11.18 7.91 -30.41
C GLY A 22 10.77 9.05 -29.48
N TRP A 23 11.54 10.12 -29.46
CA TRP A 23 11.15 11.38 -28.80
C TRP A 23 10.48 12.29 -29.82
N THR A 24 9.33 12.85 -29.50
CA THR A 24 8.77 13.99 -30.24
C THR A 24 8.89 15.25 -29.40
N TYR A 25 9.36 16.33 -30.01
CA TYR A 25 9.58 17.60 -29.33
C TYR A 25 8.46 18.58 -29.67
N HIS A 26 8.02 19.32 -28.66
CA HIS A 26 6.96 20.31 -28.75
C HIS A 26 7.43 21.61 -28.10
N TYR A 27 6.99 22.76 -28.61
CA TYR A 27 7.30 24.06 -28.04
C TYR A 27 6.06 24.94 -27.99
N SER A 28 6.06 25.90 -27.06
CA SER A 28 4.98 26.90 -26.92
C SER A 28 5.51 28.31 -27.14
N ASN A 29 4.68 29.14 -27.78
CA ASN A 29 4.92 30.57 -27.97
C ASN A 29 4.58 31.40 -26.72
N VAL A 30 3.90 30.80 -25.73
CA VAL A 30 3.58 31.46 -24.46
C VAL A 30 4.85 31.55 -23.60
N THR A 31 5.09 32.74 -23.04
CA THR A 31 6.19 32.98 -22.10
C THR A 31 5.71 32.67 -20.69
N LEU A 32 6.33 31.68 -20.05
CA LEU A 32 6.07 31.25 -18.68
C LEU A 32 7.39 31.26 -17.89
N ASN A 33 7.31 31.39 -16.56
CA ASN A 33 8.45 31.07 -15.70
C ASN A 33 8.76 29.56 -15.79
N TRP A 34 9.93 29.13 -15.32
CA TRP A 34 10.37 27.75 -15.50
C TRP A 34 9.43 26.74 -14.82
N SER A 35 8.98 27.07 -13.60
CA SER A 35 8.05 26.23 -12.81
C SER A 35 6.72 26.00 -13.52
N ASP A 36 6.10 27.06 -14.03
CA ASP A 36 4.82 26.99 -14.73
C ASP A 36 4.98 26.38 -16.12
N ALA A 37 6.13 26.61 -16.78
CA ALA A 37 6.47 25.93 -18.02
C ALA A 37 6.54 24.41 -17.85
N ARG A 38 7.12 23.95 -16.74
CA ARG A 38 7.18 22.52 -16.41
C ARG A 38 5.80 21.92 -16.19
N LYS A 39 4.99 22.56 -15.33
CA LYS A 39 3.60 22.13 -15.08
C LYS A 39 2.81 22.06 -16.38
N TRP A 40 2.99 23.04 -17.27
CA TRP A 40 2.35 23.05 -18.56
C TRP A 40 2.80 21.87 -19.44
N CYS A 41 4.10 21.55 -19.49
CA CYS A 41 4.59 20.37 -20.20
C CYS A 41 4.03 19.07 -19.63
N GLN A 42 3.97 18.92 -18.30
CA GLN A 42 3.42 17.73 -17.64
C GLN A 42 1.91 17.57 -17.86
N ALA A 43 1.19 18.68 -18.01
CA ALA A 43 -0.26 18.66 -18.27
C ALA A 43 -0.61 18.34 -19.73
N ASN A 44 0.25 18.68 -20.69
CA ASN A 44 -0.04 18.58 -22.13
C ASN A 44 0.81 17.53 -22.87
N PHE A 45 1.93 17.13 -22.29
CA PHE A 45 2.94 16.24 -22.85
C PHE A 45 3.52 15.35 -21.74
N THR A 46 4.74 14.81 -21.91
CA THR A 46 5.40 14.02 -20.86
C THR A 46 6.04 14.91 -19.78
N ASP A 47 7.05 15.71 -20.14
CA ASP A 47 7.67 16.73 -19.27
C ASP A 47 8.50 17.70 -20.14
N MET A 48 9.23 18.63 -19.54
CA MET A 48 10.19 19.47 -20.26
C MET A 48 11.34 18.66 -20.85
N VAL A 49 11.92 19.15 -21.95
CA VAL A 49 12.99 18.44 -22.68
C VAL A 49 14.18 18.10 -21.77
N VAL A 50 14.58 16.82 -21.83
CA VAL A 50 15.81 16.30 -21.20
C VAL A 50 16.76 15.90 -22.31
N ILE A 51 17.87 16.63 -22.46
CA ILE A 51 18.82 16.43 -23.56
C ILE A 51 19.91 15.45 -23.12
N GLN A 52 20.17 14.45 -23.95
CA GLN A 52 21.07 13.34 -23.67
C GLN A 52 22.43 13.48 -24.35
N SER A 53 22.54 14.32 -25.38
CA SER A 53 23.79 14.50 -26.12
C SER A 53 23.84 15.82 -26.89
N GLN A 54 25.05 16.20 -27.34
CA GLN A 54 25.23 17.35 -28.23
C GLN A 54 24.44 17.19 -29.55
N ARG A 55 24.40 15.97 -30.11
CA ARG A 55 23.64 15.69 -31.33
C ARG A 55 22.15 15.96 -31.14
N GLU A 56 21.59 15.57 -29.99
CA GLU A 56 20.20 15.85 -29.67
C GLU A 56 19.96 17.35 -29.46
N ASN A 57 20.87 18.06 -28.76
CA ASN A 57 20.80 19.51 -28.61
C ASN A 57 20.69 20.20 -29.98
N ASP A 58 21.58 19.85 -30.90
CA ASP A 58 21.63 20.44 -32.23
C ASP A 58 20.37 20.10 -33.04
N TYR A 59 19.86 18.87 -32.92
CA TYR A 59 18.60 18.46 -33.54
C TYR A 59 17.42 19.25 -32.99
N VAL A 60 17.26 19.34 -31.66
CA VAL A 60 16.19 20.11 -31.02
C VAL A 60 16.25 21.57 -31.49
N VAL A 61 17.42 22.20 -31.48
CA VAL A 61 17.61 23.58 -31.93
C VAL A 61 17.26 23.76 -33.41
N SER A 62 17.47 22.75 -34.25
CA SER A 62 17.09 22.82 -35.67
C SER A 62 15.57 22.90 -35.88
N LEU A 63 14.77 22.41 -34.94
CA LEU A 63 13.30 22.46 -34.98
C LEU A 63 12.72 23.80 -34.51
N LEU A 64 13.51 24.63 -33.83
CA LEU A 64 12.99 25.82 -33.14
C LEU A 64 13.01 27.07 -34.03
N PRO A 65 11.91 27.84 -34.05
CA PRO A 65 11.88 29.08 -34.78
C PRO A 65 12.83 30.10 -34.17
N ASN A 66 13.34 31.00 -35.00
CA ASN A 66 14.11 32.15 -34.54
C ASN A 66 13.21 33.11 -33.77
N ARG A 67 13.65 33.58 -32.59
CA ARG A 67 12.92 34.56 -31.76
C ARG A 67 13.80 35.77 -31.48
N THR A 68 13.24 36.97 -31.59
CA THR A 68 13.95 38.24 -31.36
C THR A 68 13.59 38.89 -30.02
N GLN A 69 12.33 38.83 -29.60
CA GLN A 69 11.83 39.47 -28.37
C GLN A 69 12.02 38.61 -27.10
N SER A 70 11.93 37.28 -27.22
CA SER A 70 12.23 36.34 -26.14
C SER A 70 13.08 35.21 -26.74
N PRO A 71 14.38 35.45 -26.96
CA PRO A 71 15.25 34.59 -27.76
C PRO A 71 15.60 33.24 -27.10
N TYR A 72 14.76 32.71 -26.23
CA TYR A 72 15.06 31.57 -25.38
C TYR A 72 13.88 30.61 -25.23
N TYR A 73 14.23 29.39 -24.85
CA TYR A 73 13.29 28.38 -24.38
C TYR A 73 13.83 27.68 -23.13
N TRP A 74 12.98 27.44 -22.13
CA TRP A 74 13.34 26.62 -20.97
C TRP A 74 13.61 25.16 -21.36
N ILE A 75 14.66 24.59 -20.76
CA ILE A 75 14.99 23.16 -20.82
C ILE A 75 15.02 22.54 -19.41
N GLY A 76 14.89 21.21 -19.35
CA GLY A 76 14.70 20.43 -18.12
C GLY A 76 15.94 20.21 -17.25
N ILE A 77 16.89 21.14 -17.25
CA ILE A 77 18.09 21.06 -16.38
C ILE A 77 18.07 22.22 -15.38
N THR A 78 18.38 21.90 -14.13
CA THR A 78 18.32 22.82 -12.99
C THR A 78 19.50 22.54 -12.05
N LYS A 79 19.89 23.50 -11.23
CA LYS A 79 20.79 23.28 -10.08
C LYS A 79 20.11 23.76 -8.80
N THR A 80 20.73 23.51 -7.66
CA THR A 80 20.19 23.93 -6.35
C THR A 80 21.11 24.93 -5.68
N HIS A 81 20.62 25.68 -4.69
CA HIS A 81 21.48 26.60 -3.92
C HIS A 81 22.55 25.86 -3.10
N LEU A 82 22.34 24.57 -2.83
CA LEU A 82 23.27 23.70 -2.09
C LEU A 82 24.20 22.92 -3.02
N SER A 83 23.77 22.64 -4.24
CA SER A 83 24.51 21.84 -5.21
C SER A 83 25.22 22.72 -6.22
N LYS A 84 26.53 22.51 -6.36
CA LYS A 84 27.31 23.12 -7.45
C LYS A 84 27.14 22.38 -8.79
N THR A 85 26.33 21.32 -8.84
CA THR A 85 26.14 20.49 -10.05
C THR A 85 24.76 20.68 -10.67
N TRP A 86 24.73 20.71 -12.00
CA TRP A 86 23.52 20.73 -12.80
C TRP A 86 22.92 19.33 -12.93
N THR A 87 21.61 19.21 -12.72
CA THR A 87 20.87 17.95 -12.77
C THR A 87 19.66 18.07 -13.69
N TRP A 88 19.41 16.99 -14.45
CA TRP A 88 18.22 16.89 -15.28
C TRP A 88 17.02 16.44 -14.48
N ILE A 89 15.85 16.97 -14.81
CA ILE A 89 14.59 16.47 -14.27
C ILE A 89 14.41 14.98 -14.62
N GLY A 90 13.96 14.18 -13.64
CA GLY A 90 13.70 12.75 -13.83
C GLY A 90 14.93 11.84 -13.91
N ASN A 91 16.16 12.36 -13.78
CA ASN A 91 17.43 11.59 -13.82
C ASN A 91 17.70 10.80 -15.11
N ASN A 92 17.10 11.21 -16.24
CA ASN A 92 17.19 10.48 -17.52
C ASN A 92 18.42 10.82 -18.38
N SER A 93 19.30 11.71 -17.90
CA SER A 93 20.52 12.10 -18.61
C SER A 93 21.63 12.44 -17.62
N THR A 94 22.87 12.05 -17.96
CA THR A 94 24.10 12.43 -17.24
C THR A 94 24.90 13.51 -17.97
N TRP A 95 24.45 13.91 -19.17
CA TRP A 95 25.18 14.83 -20.02
C TRP A 95 24.90 16.29 -19.63
N ILE A 96 25.90 17.00 -19.11
CA ILE A 96 25.78 18.37 -18.57
C ILE A 96 26.16 19.47 -19.59
N GLY A 97 26.18 19.15 -20.88
CA GLY A 97 26.39 20.18 -21.92
C GLY A 97 27.83 20.68 -22.04
N THR A 98 28.84 19.80 -22.08
CA THR A 98 30.28 20.16 -22.13
C THR A 98 30.65 21.23 -23.17
N ARG A 99 29.88 21.38 -24.25
CA ARG A 99 30.04 22.42 -25.29
C ARG A 99 28.76 23.22 -25.56
N SER A 100 27.74 23.03 -24.73
CA SER A 100 26.44 23.67 -24.93
C SER A 100 26.29 24.94 -24.11
N TRP A 101 27.09 25.20 -23.09
CA TRP A 101 27.10 26.50 -22.41
C TRP A 101 27.60 27.63 -23.31
N ALA A 102 26.95 28.80 -23.21
CA ALA A 102 27.39 30.00 -23.90
C ALA A 102 28.71 30.52 -23.29
N ARG A 103 29.36 31.46 -23.98
CA ARG A 103 30.59 32.05 -23.47
C ARG A 103 30.32 32.75 -22.13
N ASN A 104 31.13 32.44 -21.13
CA ASN A 104 31.01 32.90 -19.74
C ASN A 104 29.87 32.27 -18.92
N GLU A 105 29.14 31.28 -19.46
CA GLU A 105 28.10 30.58 -18.71
C GLU A 105 28.58 29.22 -18.17
N PRO A 106 28.02 28.74 -17.05
CA PRO A 106 27.03 29.40 -16.19
C PRO A 106 27.66 30.46 -15.27
N ASN A 107 27.14 31.69 -15.29
CA ASN A 107 27.73 32.85 -14.60
C ASN A 107 27.14 33.10 -13.20
N ASN A 108 25.93 32.60 -12.91
CA ASN A 108 25.18 32.88 -11.68
C ASN A 108 25.22 34.37 -11.28
N ASN A 109 25.10 35.27 -12.25
CA ASN A 109 25.30 36.72 -12.14
C ASN A 109 24.38 37.39 -11.10
N ARG A 110 23.28 36.73 -10.71
CA ARG A 110 22.32 37.25 -9.72
C ARG A 110 22.20 36.41 -8.45
N SER A 111 23.11 35.47 -8.23
CA SER A 111 23.17 34.57 -7.05
C SER A 111 21.94 33.69 -6.85
N ASN A 112 21.09 33.50 -7.87
CA ASN A 112 19.92 32.62 -7.83
C ASN A 112 19.46 32.16 -9.23
N GLU A 113 20.39 32.07 -10.18
CA GLU A 113 20.13 31.63 -11.55
C GLU A 113 20.31 30.11 -11.61
N PHE A 114 19.22 29.41 -11.32
CA PHE A 114 19.23 27.97 -11.07
C PHE A 114 18.53 27.15 -12.15
N CYS A 115 17.94 27.80 -13.15
CA CYS A 115 17.27 27.16 -14.28
C CYS A 115 18.01 27.47 -15.57
N VAL A 116 17.83 26.65 -16.59
CA VAL A 116 18.55 26.81 -17.85
C VAL A 116 17.61 27.05 -19.01
N GLU A 117 17.95 28.07 -19.79
CA GLU A 117 17.34 28.36 -21.08
C GLU A 117 18.32 28.09 -22.22
N ILE A 118 17.77 27.76 -23.40
CA ILE A 118 18.52 27.58 -24.63
C ILE A 118 18.26 28.74 -25.59
N TYR A 119 19.33 29.33 -26.12
CA TYR A 119 19.28 30.42 -27.08
C TYR A 119 18.82 29.95 -28.45
N VAL A 120 17.84 30.66 -29.02
CA VAL A 120 17.31 30.42 -30.37
C VAL A 120 17.40 31.64 -31.27
N LYS A 121 17.99 32.75 -30.82
CA LYS A 121 18.27 33.88 -31.70
C LYS A 121 19.31 33.48 -32.76
N SER A 122 19.17 33.98 -33.98
CA SER A 122 20.25 33.90 -34.97
C SER A 122 21.52 34.55 -34.43
N GLY A 123 22.64 33.83 -34.52
CA GLY A 123 23.93 34.31 -34.04
C GLY A 123 24.86 33.17 -33.62
N PRO A 124 26.08 33.52 -33.16
CA PRO A 124 27.10 32.53 -32.77
C PRO A 124 26.69 31.69 -31.55
N ASP A 125 25.82 32.22 -30.70
CA ASP A 125 25.33 31.53 -29.50
C ASP A 125 24.03 30.75 -29.73
N ARG A 126 23.56 30.60 -30.96
CA ARG A 126 22.36 29.79 -31.23
C ARG A 126 22.59 28.35 -30.77
N GLY A 127 21.67 27.83 -29.96
CA GLY A 127 21.74 26.50 -29.36
C GLY A 127 22.60 26.42 -28.09
N LYS A 128 23.15 27.55 -27.64
CA LYS A 128 23.89 27.63 -26.37
C LYS A 128 22.97 27.85 -25.17
N TRP A 129 23.46 27.49 -24.00
CA TRP A 129 22.73 27.50 -22.74
C TRP A 129 23.17 28.66 -21.86
N ASN A 130 22.22 29.16 -21.10
CA ASN A 130 22.37 30.24 -20.13
C ASN A 130 21.66 29.86 -18.83
N ASP A 131 22.27 30.13 -17.67
CA ASP A 131 21.55 30.04 -16.41
C ASP A 131 20.78 31.32 -16.12
N GLU A 132 19.53 31.16 -15.71
CA GLU A 132 18.61 32.26 -15.45
C GLU A 132 17.74 31.95 -14.23
N LYS A 133 17.16 33.00 -13.65
CA LYS A 133 16.18 32.90 -12.57
C LYS A 133 15.00 32.08 -13.03
N CYS A 134 14.67 31.04 -12.26
CA CYS A 134 13.52 30.18 -12.51
C CYS A 134 12.16 30.92 -12.43
N GLY A 135 12.13 32.14 -11.88
CA GLY A 135 10.92 32.89 -11.49
C GLY A 135 10.56 32.64 -10.03
N VAL A 136 9.29 32.37 -9.73
CA VAL A 136 8.86 31.98 -8.38
C VAL A 136 9.39 30.58 -8.09
N PHE A 137 10.43 30.51 -7.26
CA PHE A 137 10.90 29.26 -6.70
C PHE A 137 9.83 28.71 -5.75
N PRO A 138 9.46 27.42 -5.85
CA PRO A 138 9.07 26.72 -4.65
C PRO A 138 10.32 26.65 -3.76
N ALA A 139 10.35 27.40 -2.66
CA ALA A 139 11.52 27.55 -1.79
C ALA A 139 12.03 26.25 -1.13
N ALA A 140 11.37 25.11 -1.37
CA ALA A 140 11.69 23.83 -0.75
C ALA A 140 11.89 22.75 -1.80
N GLN A 141 13.00 22.02 -1.65
CA GLN A 141 13.41 20.95 -2.55
C GLN A 141 13.36 19.61 -1.83
N CYS A 142 12.90 18.60 -2.54
CA CYS A 142 12.86 17.23 -2.05
C CYS A 142 14.28 16.64 -1.96
N ASN A 143 14.55 15.92 -0.86
CA ASN A 143 15.76 15.13 -0.67
C ASN A 143 15.42 13.75 -0.07
N ALA A 144 16.42 12.88 0.08
CA ALA A 144 16.26 11.52 0.58
C ALA A 144 15.69 11.45 2.02
N SER A 145 15.76 12.54 2.79
CA SER A 145 15.19 12.63 4.13
C SER A 145 13.85 13.36 4.18
N SER A 146 13.32 13.86 3.06
CA SER A 146 12.09 14.66 3.07
C SER A 146 10.87 13.84 3.49
N CYS A 147 10.78 12.59 3.04
CA CYS A 147 9.75 11.64 3.45
C CYS A 147 10.40 10.32 3.89
N GLU A 148 9.97 9.75 5.00
CA GLU A 148 10.45 8.45 5.47
C GLU A 148 9.86 7.29 4.67
N ARG A 149 8.55 7.33 4.41
CA ARG A 149 7.78 6.29 3.71
C ARG A 149 6.80 6.90 2.71
N GLY A 150 7.33 7.52 1.66
CA GLY A 150 6.50 8.20 0.67
C GLY A 150 7.29 8.94 -0.40
N ARG A 151 6.54 9.49 -1.37
CA ARG A 151 7.09 10.33 -2.42
C ARG A 151 7.02 11.79 -1.99
N CYS A 152 8.17 12.46 -1.99
CA CYS A 152 8.21 13.91 -1.80
C CYS A 152 7.70 14.64 -3.05
N VAL A 153 6.91 15.69 -2.81
CA VAL A 153 6.40 16.61 -3.83
C VAL A 153 6.75 18.04 -3.45
N GLU A 154 7.26 18.79 -4.42
CA GLU A 154 7.64 20.19 -4.25
C GLU A 154 6.39 21.07 -4.34
N THR A 155 6.20 21.96 -3.36
CA THR A 155 5.08 22.91 -3.32
C THR A 155 5.58 24.34 -3.11
N ILE A 156 4.71 25.33 -3.23
CA ILE A 156 5.09 26.73 -3.02
C ILE A 156 5.50 26.91 -1.54
N ASN A 157 6.75 27.29 -1.32
CA ASN A 157 7.39 27.58 -0.01
C ASN A 157 7.64 26.39 0.96
N HIS A 158 7.24 25.15 0.65
CA HIS A 158 7.57 23.96 1.47
C HIS A 158 7.54 22.66 0.66
N SER A 159 8.14 21.59 1.18
CA SER A 159 8.01 20.24 0.60
C SER A 159 6.89 19.49 1.32
N ALA A 160 6.12 18.70 0.58
CA ALA A 160 5.06 17.86 1.12
C ALA A 160 5.30 16.39 0.76
N CYS A 161 4.69 15.47 1.49
CA CYS A 161 4.83 14.04 1.26
C CYS A 161 3.50 13.40 0.85
N LEU A 162 3.54 12.66 -0.26
CA LEU A 162 2.50 11.70 -0.63
C LEU A 162 2.89 10.35 -0.01
N CYS A 163 2.24 9.98 1.08
CA CYS A 163 2.59 8.78 1.84
C CYS A 163 2.23 7.49 1.12
N GLU A 164 3.06 6.46 1.31
CA GLU A 164 2.70 5.09 0.96
C GLU A 164 1.44 4.65 1.74
N PRO A 165 0.64 3.73 1.18
CA PRO A 165 -0.53 3.19 1.89
C PRO A 165 -0.14 2.67 3.28
N GLY A 166 -0.88 3.09 4.31
CA GLY A 166 -0.63 2.69 5.70
C GLY A 166 0.28 3.62 6.49
N PHE A 167 0.77 4.72 5.90
CA PHE A 167 1.57 5.74 6.59
C PHE A 167 0.91 7.12 6.58
N ILE A 168 1.15 7.91 7.63
CA ILE A 168 0.65 9.27 7.85
C ILE A 168 1.75 10.15 8.48
N GLY A 169 1.45 11.44 8.62
CA GLY A 169 2.37 12.47 9.11
C GLY A 169 2.94 13.31 7.97
N ASN A 170 3.46 14.49 8.32
CA ASN A 170 4.02 15.42 7.34
C ASN A 170 5.23 14.87 6.58
N ARG A 171 5.93 13.87 7.13
CA ARG A 171 7.03 13.14 6.50
C ARG A 171 6.73 11.65 6.31
N CYS A 172 5.48 11.22 6.46
CA CYS A 172 5.08 9.81 6.42
C CYS A 172 5.81 8.93 7.44
N GLN A 173 6.15 9.50 8.59
CA GLN A 173 6.93 8.87 9.65
C GLN A 173 6.11 7.95 10.56
N THR A 174 4.78 8.05 10.50
CA THR A 174 3.89 7.34 11.43
C THR A 174 3.11 6.29 10.67
N ALA A 175 3.28 5.01 11.03
CA ALA A 175 2.39 3.95 10.57
C ALA A 175 0.99 4.20 11.15
N LYS A 176 -0.05 4.07 10.32
CA LYS A 176 -1.44 4.14 10.78
C LYS A 176 -1.70 3.06 11.81
N GLU A 177 -2.53 3.41 12.78
CA GLU A 177 -2.93 2.51 13.85
C GLU A 177 -4.37 2.07 13.66
N CYS A 178 -4.62 0.78 13.87
CA CYS A 178 -5.94 0.22 13.99
C CYS A 178 -6.43 0.33 15.45
N PRO A 179 -7.76 0.26 15.69
CA PRO A 179 -8.30 0.24 17.04
C PRO A 179 -7.66 -0.87 17.89
N PRO A 180 -7.33 -0.60 19.17
CA PRO A 180 -6.74 -1.61 20.05
C PRO A 180 -7.60 -2.87 20.11
N LEU A 181 -6.96 -4.03 20.00
CA LEU A 181 -7.61 -5.33 20.19
C LEU A 181 -7.36 -5.86 21.59
N SER A 182 -8.41 -6.47 22.15
CA SER A 182 -8.34 -7.28 23.35
C SER A 182 -8.59 -8.75 23.02
N PRO A 183 -8.11 -9.70 23.85
CA PRO A 183 -8.52 -11.08 23.75
C PRO A 183 -10.05 -11.22 23.79
N PRO A 184 -10.65 -12.11 22.98
CA PRO A 184 -12.04 -12.45 23.13
C PRO A 184 -12.28 -13.11 24.48
N GLU A 185 -13.50 -12.98 24.99
CA GLU A 185 -13.90 -13.73 26.18
C GLU A 185 -13.69 -15.24 25.95
N ASN A 186 -13.12 -15.94 26.92
CA ASN A 186 -12.73 -17.35 26.80
C ASN A 186 -11.76 -17.65 25.63
N GLY A 187 -10.84 -16.74 25.35
CA GLY A 187 -9.78 -16.95 24.38
C GLY A 187 -8.52 -16.10 24.61
N TYR A 188 -7.55 -16.35 23.75
CA TYR A 188 -6.24 -15.70 23.70
C TYR A 188 -6.11 -14.86 22.44
N LEU A 189 -5.32 -13.79 22.54
CA LEU A 189 -4.89 -12.95 21.43
C LEU A 189 -3.36 -12.93 21.40
N LYS A 190 -2.77 -13.21 20.24
CA LYS A 190 -1.33 -13.09 20.01
C LYS A 190 -1.08 -12.25 18.77
N CYS A 191 -0.38 -11.13 18.92
CA CYS A 191 -0.02 -10.24 17.81
C CYS A 191 1.47 -10.27 17.51
N SER A 192 1.84 -9.93 16.28
CA SER A 192 3.21 -9.55 15.93
C SER A 192 3.65 -8.28 16.67
N GLU A 193 4.96 -8.05 16.77
CA GLU A 193 5.50 -6.85 17.45
C GLU A 193 4.89 -5.55 16.93
N GLY A 194 4.62 -4.58 17.83
CA GLY A 194 4.00 -3.30 17.47
C GLY A 194 2.46 -3.35 17.44
N SER A 195 1.85 -3.68 18.58
CA SER A 195 0.40 -3.85 18.74
C SER A 195 -0.41 -2.77 18.01
N SER A 196 -1.21 -3.21 17.04
CA SER A 196 -2.18 -2.41 16.28
C SER A 196 -1.64 -1.46 15.21
N LYS A 197 -0.36 -1.49 14.84
CA LYS A 197 0.15 -0.72 13.69
C LYS A 197 -0.15 -1.38 12.34
N PHE A 198 -0.11 -0.61 11.26
CA PHE A 198 -0.21 -1.12 9.89
C PHE A 198 0.67 -2.37 9.68
N ASN A 199 0.11 -3.39 9.03
CA ASN A 199 0.73 -4.69 8.77
C ASN A 199 0.93 -5.60 10.00
N THR A 200 0.56 -5.14 11.21
CA THR A 200 0.50 -6.02 12.39
C THR A 200 -0.59 -7.07 12.16
N THR A 201 -0.24 -8.33 12.38
CA THR A 201 -1.15 -9.47 12.30
C THR A 201 -1.36 -10.05 13.69
N CYS A 202 -2.62 -10.27 14.03
CA CYS A 202 -3.08 -10.78 15.30
C CYS A 202 -3.86 -12.08 15.09
N GLN A 203 -3.55 -13.11 15.87
CA GLN A 203 -4.19 -14.41 15.85
C GLN A 203 -5.00 -14.63 17.12
N PHE A 204 -6.16 -15.27 16.95
CA PHE A 204 -7.08 -15.60 18.01
C PHE A 204 -7.13 -17.11 18.22
N LYS A 205 -7.24 -17.53 19.49
CA LYS A 205 -7.42 -18.94 19.85
C LYS A 205 -8.36 -19.04 21.04
N CYS A 206 -9.37 -19.90 20.97
CA CYS A 206 -10.28 -20.11 22.09
C CYS A 206 -9.69 -21.04 23.16
N HIS A 207 -10.15 -20.88 24.40
CA HIS A 207 -9.93 -21.82 25.48
C HIS A 207 -10.59 -23.18 25.18
N PRO A 208 -10.15 -24.28 25.81
CA PRO A 208 -10.84 -25.56 25.70
C PRO A 208 -12.33 -25.46 26.04
N GLY A 209 -13.19 -26.10 25.25
CA GLY A 209 -14.65 -26.05 25.42
C GLY A 209 -15.33 -24.88 24.70
N PHE A 210 -14.57 -24.09 23.95
CA PHE A 210 -15.08 -22.98 23.15
C PHE A 210 -14.62 -23.09 21.70
N LEU A 211 -15.52 -22.76 20.77
CA LEU A 211 -15.29 -22.77 19.33
C LEU A 211 -15.18 -21.35 18.80
N LEU A 212 -14.15 -21.11 17.98
CA LEU A 212 -13.95 -19.81 17.35
C LEU A 212 -14.99 -19.56 16.26
N THR A 213 -15.76 -18.49 16.39
CA THR A 213 -16.72 -18.00 15.40
C THR A 213 -16.21 -16.70 14.81
N GLY A 214 -15.86 -16.72 13.52
CA GLY A 214 -15.26 -15.59 12.80
C GLY A 214 -13.82 -15.88 12.33
N SER A 215 -13.07 -14.83 12.02
CA SER A 215 -11.71 -14.96 11.51
C SER A 215 -10.71 -15.33 12.61
N SER A 216 -9.87 -16.34 12.36
CA SER A 216 -8.79 -16.76 13.28
C SER A 216 -7.59 -15.82 13.30
N ALA A 217 -7.49 -14.95 12.30
CA ALA A 217 -6.48 -13.92 12.25
C ALA A 217 -7.04 -12.63 11.62
N VAL A 218 -6.48 -11.50 12.05
CA VAL A 218 -6.77 -10.17 11.51
C VAL A 218 -5.46 -9.42 11.27
N THR A 219 -5.42 -8.61 10.22
CA THR A 219 -4.27 -7.79 9.86
C THR A 219 -4.69 -6.33 9.77
N CYS A 220 -3.89 -5.42 10.32
CA CYS A 220 -4.18 -3.99 10.26
C CYS A 220 -3.92 -3.46 8.84
N SER A 221 -4.97 -2.99 8.18
CA SER A 221 -4.92 -2.58 6.78
C SER A 221 -4.37 -1.15 6.57
N PRO A 222 -4.05 -0.76 5.32
CA PRO A 222 -3.58 0.59 5.00
C PRO A 222 -4.55 1.73 5.34
N SER A 223 -5.83 1.41 5.59
CA SER A 223 -6.84 2.40 6.00
C SER A 223 -6.89 2.62 7.51
N GLY A 224 -6.14 1.85 8.32
CA GLY A 224 -6.24 1.89 9.77
C GLY A 224 -7.45 1.09 10.31
N VAL A 225 -7.94 0.12 9.53
CA VAL A 225 -9.03 -0.77 9.93
C VAL A 225 -8.56 -2.22 9.87
N TRP A 226 -9.00 -3.05 10.83
CA TRP A 226 -8.72 -4.49 10.82
C TRP A 226 -9.39 -5.19 9.63
N SER A 227 -8.72 -6.17 9.04
CA SER A 227 -9.22 -6.93 7.89
C SER A 227 -10.51 -7.70 8.15
N ALA A 228 -10.83 -8.00 9.42
CA ALA A 228 -12.10 -8.56 9.84
C ALA A 228 -12.43 -8.11 11.27
N LEU A 229 -13.68 -8.34 11.68
CA LEU A 229 -14.12 -8.10 13.05
C LEU A 229 -13.47 -9.09 14.02
N ARG A 230 -13.37 -8.68 15.29
CA ARG A 230 -12.90 -9.56 16.37
C ARG A 230 -13.84 -10.78 16.49
N PRO A 231 -13.30 -12.01 16.50
CA PRO A 231 -14.12 -13.22 16.60
C PRO A 231 -14.69 -13.40 18.01
N VAL A 232 -15.66 -14.32 18.12
CA VAL A 232 -16.27 -14.73 19.38
C VAL A 232 -15.89 -16.19 19.65
N CYS A 233 -15.53 -16.50 20.90
CA CYS A 233 -15.36 -17.87 21.35
C CYS A 233 -16.69 -18.35 21.95
N ALA A 234 -17.47 -19.06 21.14
CA ALA A 234 -18.78 -19.57 21.55
C ALA A 234 -18.61 -20.87 22.34
N THR A 235 -19.41 -21.08 23.40
CA THR A 235 -19.40 -22.35 24.12
C THR A 235 -19.78 -23.49 23.19
N VAL A 236 -19.02 -24.58 23.27
CA VAL A 236 -19.33 -25.79 22.53
C VAL A 236 -20.58 -26.44 23.10
N LYS A 237 -21.47 -26.90 22.22
CA LYS A 237 -22.68 -27.65 22.55
C LYS A 237 -22.54 -29.10 22.12
N CYS A 238 -22.91 -30.02 23.00
CA CYS A 238 -23.04 -31.42 22.65
C CYS A 238 -24.41 -31.70 22.00
N PRO A 239 -24.52 -32.77 21.19
CA PRO A 239 -25.79 -33.17 20.60
C PRO A 239 -26.86 -33.42 21.67
N PRO A 240 -28.14 -33.13 21.37
CA PRO A 240 -29.25 -33.52 22.24
C PRO A 240 -29.18 -35.00 22.61
N LEU A 241 -29.36 -35.31 23.89
CA LEU A 241 -29.45 -36.69 24.36
C LEU A 241 -30.88 -37.18 24.21
N SER A 242 -31.07 -38.33 23.56
CA SER A 242 -32.38 -39.00 23.56
C SER A 242 -32.65 -39.62 24.93
N LEU A 243 -33.93 -39.62 25.34
CA LEU A 243 -34.35 -40.31 26.56
C LEU A 243 -34.05 -41.81 26.46
N PRO A 244 -33.58 -42.46 27.54
CA PRO A 244 -33.59 -43.92 27.62
C PRO A 244 -35.04 -44.43 27.58
N ASP A 245 -35.27 -45.52 26.86
CA ASP A 245 -36.53 -46.26 26.94
C ASP A 245 -36.78 -46.63 28.41
N ASP A 246 -37.97 -46.34 28.94
CA ASP A 246 -38.34 -46.57 30.34
C ASP A 246 -37.39 -45.93 31.39
N GLY A 247 -36.85 -44.74 31.09
CA GLY A 247 -36.00 -43.97 32.02
C GLY A 247 -36.17 -42.45 31.92
N ASN A 248 -35.40 -41.72 32.74
CA ASN A 248 -35.34 -40.25 32.72
C ASN A 248 -33.88 -39.77 32.75
N VAL A 249 -33.64 -38.55 32.24
CA VAL A 249 -32.35 -37.86 32.25
C VAL A 249 -32.48 -36.51 32.96
N THR A 250 -31.52 -36.19 33.82
CA THR A 250 -31.38 -34.86 34.43
C THR A 250 -29.99 -34.32 34.14
N CYS A 251 -29.94 -33.14 33.53
CA CYS A 251 -28.68 -32.47 33.17
C CYS A 251 -28.40 -31.31 34.13
N SER A 252 -27.12 -31.04 34.37
CA SER A 252 -26.70 -29.88 35.16
C SER A 252 -26.98 -28.55 34.47
N ASP A 253 -27.14 -28.55 33.14
CA ASP A 253 -27.40 -27.38 32.31
C ASP A 253 -28.28 -27.82 31.12
N GLU A 254 -29.37 -27.10 30.86
CA GLU A 254 -30.32 -27.40 29.78
C GLU A 254 -29.75 -27.11 28.38
N GLY A 255 -28.74 -26.24 28.29
CA GLY A 255 -28.07 -25.87 27.04
C GLY A 255 -27.11 -26.93 26.50
N LEU A 256 -26.85 -28.01 27.27
CA LEU A 256 -25.97 -29.12 26.91
C LEU A 256 -24.57 -28.67 26.47
N ILE A 257 -24.03 -27.65 27.15
CA ILE A 257 -22.75 -27.02 26.86
C ILE A 257 -21.56 -27.80 27.45
N PHE A 258 -20.33 -27.41 27.11
CA PHE A 258 -19.11 -27.96 27.71
C PHE A 258 -19.18 -28.10 29.25
N ASN A 259 -18.71 -29.23 29.78
CA ASN A 259 -18.80 -29.63 31.20
C ASN A 259 -20.20 -29.91 31.75
N SER A 260 -21.27 -29.78 30.94
CA SER A 260 -22.60 -30.25 31.35
C SER A 260 -22.55 -31.75 31.62
N THR A 261 -23.08 -32.17 32.77
CA THR A 261 -23.17 -33.58 33.14
C THR A 261 -24.62 -34.00 33.21
N CYS A 262 -24.99 -34.99 32.40
CA CYS A 262 -26.32 -35.56 32.36
C CYS A 262 -26.32 -36.92 33.05
N ARG A 263 -27.20 -37.07 34.05
CA ARG A 263 -27.39 -38.28 34.84
C ARG A 263 -28.66 -38.99 34.40
N PHE A 264 -28.55 -40.29 34.20
CA PHE A 264 -29.67 -41.14 33.79
C PHE A 264 -30.21 -41.93 34.97
N LYS A 265 -31.50 -42.25 34.92
CA LYS A 265 -32.18 -43.12 35.89
C LYS A 265 -33.20 -43.99 35.17
N CYS A 266 -33.14 -45.31 35.37
CA CYS A 266 -34.17 -46.22 34.87
C CYS A 266 -35.38 -46.21 35.79
N SER A 267 -36.56 -46.46 35.22
CA SER A 267 -37.81 -46.63 35.96
C SER A 267 -37.78 -47.91 36.81
N SER A 268 -38.70 -48.01 37.76
CA SER A 268 -38.84 -49.21 38.60
C SER A 268 -39.06 -50.45 37.72
N GLY A 269 -38.36 -51.55 38.00
CA GLY A 269 -38.43 -52.79 37.21
C GLY A 269 -37.47 -52.85 36.01
N PHE A 270 -36.55 -51.88 35.87
CA PHE A 270 -35.53 -51.86 34.83
C PHE A 270 -34.13 -51.70 35.40
N LEU A 271 -33.15 -52.40 34.83
CA LEU A 271 -31.75 -52.34 35.21
C LEU A 271 -30.92 -51.61 34.14
N MET A 272 -30.02 -50.72 34.59
CA MET A 272 -29.19 -49.91 33.70
C MET A 272 -27.96 -50.70 33.21
N THR A 273 -27.73 -50.66 31.91
CA THR A 273 -26.49 -51.13 31.28
C THR A 273 -25.77 -49.95 30.63
N GLY A 274 -24.52 -49.69 31.04
CA GLY A 274 -23.69 -48.58 30.57
C GLY A 274 -23.43 -47.52 31.65
N SER A 275 -22.99 -46.33 31.23
CA SER A 275 -22.65 -45.24 32.15
C SER A 275 -23.90 -44.54 32.69
N PHE A 276 -23.98 -44.39 34.02
CA PHE A 276 -25.08 -43.66 34.67
C PHE A 276 -25.01 -42.14 34.47
N ALA A 277 -23.88 -41.63 33.99
CA ALA A 277 -23.70 -40.23 33.65
C ALA A 277 -22.79 -40.05 32.44
N VAL A 278 -23.03 -38.99 31.67
CA VAL A 278 -22.17 -38.53 30.58
C VAL A 278 -21.88 -37.04 30.74
N THR A 279 -20.67 -36.63 30.39
CA THR A 279 -20.23 -35.23 30.48
C THR A 279 -19.86 -34.71 29.10
N CYS A 280 -20.30 -33.48 28.77
CA CYS A 280 -20.02 -32.87 27.49
C CYS A 280 -18.54 -32.45 27.40
N GLY A 281 -17.79 -33.06 26.49
CA GLY A 281 -16.36 -32.82 26.30
C GLY A 281 -16.06 -31.51 25.58
N ALA A 282 -14.79 -31.09 25.62
CA ALA A 282 -14.33 -29.83 25.04
C ALA A 282 -14.50 -29.72 23.51
N THR A 283 -14.69 -30.86 22.83
CA THR A 283 -14.92 -30.96 21.38
C THR A 283 -16.40 -31.09 21.01
N GLY A 284 -17.32 -31.08 22.00
CA GLY A 284 -18.75 -31.21 21.75
C GLY A 284 -19.20 -32.66 21.60
N ILE A 285 -18.39 -33.58 22.11
CA ILE A 285 -18.68 -35.01 22.12
C ILE A 285 -18.92 -35.43 23.57
N TRP A 286 -20.00 -36.17 23.83
CA TRP A 286 -20.27 -36.75 25.13
C TRP A 286 -19.20 -37.77 25.51
N SER A 287 -18.85 -37.83 26.79
CA SER A 287 -17.85 -38.78 27.33
C SER A 287 -18.20 -40.25 27.13
N GLY A 288 -19.45 -40.56 26.77
CA GLY A 288 -19.91 -41.90 26.46
C GLY A 288 -21.30 -41.88 25.81
N PRO A 289 -21.80 -43.04 25.33
CA PRO A 289 -23.15 -43.17 24.81
C PRO A 289 -24.20 -43.12 25.93
N ARG A 290 -25.47 -42.94 25.56
CA ARG A 290 -26.60 -43.13 26.48
C ARG A 290 -26.64 -44.56 27.02
N PRO A 291 -27.10 -44.79 28.26
CA PRO A 291 -27.31 -46.14 28.77
C PRO A 291 -28.59 -46.77 28.19
N ILE A 292 -28.71 -48.09 28.38
CA ILE A 292 -29.90 -48.89 28.06
C ILE A 292 -30.55 -49.31 29.38
N CYS A 293 -31.87 -49.15 29.49
CA CYS A 293 -32.67 -49.69 30.58
C CYS A 293 -33.33 -50.98 30.09
N ALA A 294 -32.98 -52.12 30.69
CA ALA A 294 -33.54 -53.42 30.32
C ALA A 294 -34.49 -53.91 31.43
N SER A 295 -35.67 -54.41 31.04
CA SER A 295 -36.63 -54.94 32.01
C SER A 295 -36.02 -56.10 32.80
N THR A 296 -36.24 -56.10 34.11
CA THR A 296 -35.88 -57.22 34.98
C THR A 296 -36.89 -58.37 34.90
N ASP A 297 -38.04 -58.16 34.25
CA ASP A 297 -39.01 -59.20 33.98
C ASP A 297 -38.55 -60.04 32.80
N VAL A 298 -37.66 -60.99 33.08
CA VAL A 298 -37.52 -62.15 32.20
C VAL A 298 -38.87 -62.85 32.24
N LYS A 299 -39.71 -62.68 31.21
CA LYS A 299 -40.78 -63.63 30.94
C LYS A 299 -40.08 -64.98 30.74
N THR A 300 -40.03 -65.77 31.81
CA THR A 300 -39.84 -67.21 31.73
C THR A 300 -40.98 -67.72 30.86
N SER A 301 -40.71 -67.81 29.56
CA SER A 301 -41.48 -68.68 28.68
C SER A 301 -41.11 -70.08 29.13
N ILE A 302 -41.78 -70.54 30.19
CA ILE A 302 -41.80 -71.95 30.57
C ILE A 302 -42.45 -72.67 29.39
N ASN A 303 -41.71 -73.65 28.87
CA ASN A 303 -42.02 -74.55 27.76
C ASN A 303 -43.50 -74.85 27.53
#